data_AF-A0A4V2ZYZ3-F1
#
_entry.id   AF-A0A4V2ZYZ3-F1
#
_cell.length_a   1.000
_cell.length_b   1.000
_cell.length_c   1.000
_cell.angle_alpha   90.00
_cell.angle_beta   90.00
_cell.angle_gamma   90.00
#
_symmetry.space_group_name_H-M   'P 1'
#
loop_
_entity.id
_entity.type
_entity.pdbx_description
1 polymer ?
#
loop_
_entity_poly.entity_id
_entity_poly.type
_entity_poly.pdbx_seq_one_letter_code
_entity_poly.pdbx_strand_id
1 'polypeptide(L)'
;MIIAIGRFYLRADMSLRFAAAWEVVSPLLTNKPGYGGHRLGPQCEDDGCYILEVEWDTIESQSAFMMHPDFEAFLKVLWPFFSADPDLYHFEPMERRAVQRSPA
;
A
#
# COMPACT_ATOMS: atom_id res chain seq x y z
N MET A 1 5.90 -6.28 -14.41
CA MET A 1 5.65 -5.91 -13.01
C MET A 1 5.68 -4.42 -12.93
N ILE A 2 4.74 -3.86 -12.17
CA ILE A 2 4.64 -2.45 -11.87
C ILE A 2 4.75 -2.25 -10.36
N ILE A 3 5.06 -1.03 -9.96
CA ILE A 3 4.97 -0.58 -8.59
C ILE A 3 3.83 0.43 -8.50
N ALA A 4 2.90 0.19 -7.58
CA ALA A 4 1.89 1.17 -7.20
C ALA A 4 2.37 1.91 -5.93
N ILE A 5 2.37 3.24 -5.97
CA ILE A 5 2.69 4.11 -4.85
C ILE A 5 1.41 4.80 -4.39
N GLY A 6 0.95 4.46 -3.18
CA GLY A 6 -0.09 5.17 -2.47
C GLY A 6 0.52 6.19 -1.51
N ARG A 7 0.14 7.46 -1.62
CA ARG A 7 0.53 8.51 -0.67
C ARG A 7 -0.65 8.82 0.24
N PHE A 8 -0.49 8.56 1.53
CA PHE A 8 -1.54 8.67 2.54
C PHE A 8 -1.30 9.86 3.46
N TYR A 9 -2.16 10.87 3.37
CA TYR A 9 -2.13 12.03 4.25
C TYR A 9 -2.91 11.72 5.52
N LEU A 10 -2.24 11.61 6.66
CA LEU A 10 -2.87 11.26 7.93
C LEU A 10 -3.33 12.51 8.70
N ARG A 11 -4.33 12.34 9.55
CA ARG A 11 -4.70 13.32 10.59
C ARG A 11 -3.64 13.30 11.70
N ALA A 12 -3.46 14.44 12.37
CA ALA A 12 -2.50 14.58 13.47
C ALA A 12 -2.68 13.49 14.56
N ASP A 13 -1.55 13.03 15.11
CA ASP A 13 -1.46 12.04 16.20
C ASP A 13 -2.07 10.65 15.92
N MET A 14 -2.29 10.30 14.65
CA MET A 14 -2.91 9.03 14.28
C MET A 14 -1.91 7.93 13.89
N SER A 15 -0.62 8.23 13.76
CA SER A 15 0.40 7.35 13.19
C SER A 15 0.48 5.96 13.85
N LEU A 16 0.43 5.89 15.19
CA LEU A 16 0.45 4.62 15.93
C LEU A 16 -0.81 3.78 15.69
N ARG A 17 -1.98 4.44 15.63
CA ARG A 17 -3.27 3.76 15.39
C ARG A 17 -3.40 3.34 13.93
N PHE A 18 -2.81 4.09 13.01
CA PHE A 18 -2.77 3.77 11.60
C PHE A 18 -1.98 2.49 11.34
N ALA A 19 -0.81 2.32 11.96
CA ALA A 19 -0.03 1.09 11.85
C ALA A 19 -0.83 -0.14 12.32
N ALA A 20 -1.58 -0.03 13.43
CA ALA A 20 -2.45 -1.11 13.88
C ALA A 20 -3.61 -1.40 12.90
N ALA A 21 -4.21 -0.36 12.31
CA ALA A 21 -5.23 -0.52 11.29
C ALA A 21 -4.67 -1.17 10.01
N TRP A 22 -3.44 -0.82 9.63
CA TRP A 22 -2.74 -1.43 8.50
C TRP A 22 -2.59 -2.94 8.65
N GLU A 23 -2.13 -3.41 9.81
CA GLU A 23 -1.97 -4.85 10.08
C GLU A 23 -3.28 -5.64 9.89
N VAL A 24 -4.43 -5.00 10.14
CA VAL A 24 -5.75 -5.63 9.94
C VAL A 24 -6.11 -5.74 8.46
N VAL A 25 -5.75 -4.75 7.64
CA VAL A 25 -6.17 -4.71 6.22
C VAL A 25 -5.13 -5.19 5.23
N SER A 26 -3.84 -5.23 5.60
CA SER A 26 -2.78 -5.69 4.71
C SER A 26 -3.02 -7.10 4.15
N PRO A 27 -3.64 -8.07 4.88
CA PRO A 27 -3.96 -9.39 4.32
C PRO A 27 -5.00 -9.37 3.18
N LEU A 28 -5.79 -8.29 3.06
CA LEU A 28 -6.73 -8.10 1.95
C LEU A 28 -6.00 -7.87 0.62
N LEU A 29 -4.76 -7.38 0.66
CA LEU A 29 -3.88 -7.25 -0.50
C LEU A 29 -3.15 -8.56 -0.80
N THR A 30 -2.64 -9.24 0.24
CA THR A 30 -1.67 -10.35 0.07
C THR A 30 -2.22 -11.55 -0.68
N ASN A 31 -3.54 -11.75 -0.65
CA ASN A 31 -4.20 -12.89 -1.30
C ASN A 31 -4.69 -12.57 -2.72
N LYS A 32 -4.34 -11.40 -3.28
CA LYS A 32 -4.81 -10.99 -4.60
C LYS A 32 -3.93 -11.54 -5.71
N PRO A 33 -4.52 -12.05 -6.81
CA PRO A 33 -3.76 -12.45 -7.98
C PRO A 33 -2.83 -11.33 -8.46
N GLY A 34 -1.56 -11.68 -8.68
CA GLY A 34 -0.54 -10.75 -9.13
C GLY A 34 0.01 -9.80 -8.07
N TYR A 35 -0.32 -9.97 -6.79
CA TYR A 35 0.35 -9.27 -5.69
C TYR A 35 1.77 -9.84 -5.45
N GLY A 36 2.79 -8.98 -5.43
CA GLY A 36 4.20 -9.36 -5.26
C GLY A 36 4.79 -9.03 -3.90
N GLY A 37 4.20 -8.10 -3.15
CA GLY A 37 4.74 -7.60 -1.88
C GLY A 37 4.37 -6.15 -1.63
N HIS A 38 4.59 -5.66 -0.40
CA HIS A 38 4.42 -4.25 -0.10
C HIS A 38 5.46 -3.74 0.91
N ARG A 39 5.61 -2.41 0.96
CA ARG A 39 6.32 -1.68 2.01
C ARG A 39 5.49 -0.47 2.42
N LEU A 40 5.40 -0.20 3.72
CA LEU A 40 4.68 0.95 4.25
C LEU A 40 5.54 1.65 5.29
N GLY A 41 5.57 2.97 5.27
CA GLY A 41 6.22 3.77 6.30
C GLY A 41 5.93 5.26 6.16
N PRO A 42 6.27 6.08 7.18
CA PRO A 42 6.19 7.52 7.09
C PRO A 42 7.19 8.07 6.06
N GLN A 43 6.89 9.23 5.47
CA GLN A 43 7.87 10.02 4.73
C GLN A 43 8.92 10.56 5.69
N CYS A 44 10.16 10.68 5.23
CA CYS A 44 11.23 11.24 6.05
C CYS A 44 11.05 12.74 6.26
N GLU A 45 10.45 13.42 5.29
CA GLU A 45 10.23 14.87 5.27
C GLU A 45 8.95 15.28 6.02
N ASP A 46 7.99 14.38 6.18
CA ASP A 46 6.68 14.63 6.79
C ASP A 46 6.12 13.35 7.44
N ASP A 47 6.15 13.27 8.77
CA ASP A 47 5.65 12.12 9.53
C ASP A 47 4.12 12.03 9.57
N GLY A 48 3.42 13.06 9.08
CA GLY A 48 1.99 13.07 8.79
C GLY A 48 1.64 12.42 7.44
N CYS A 49 2.63 12.06 6.63
CA CYS A 49 2.43 11.42 5.33
C CYS A 49 3.04 10.02 5.31
N TYR A 50 2.27 9.02 4.91
CA TYR A 50 2.75 7.64 4.73
C TYR A 50 2.87 7.29 3.25
N ILE A 51 3.89 6.50 2.90
CA ILE A 51 4.08 5.91 1.59
C ILE A 51 3.82 4.42 1.66
N LEU A 52 2.82 3.97 0.90
CA LEU A 52 2.59 2.58 0.58
C LEU A 52 3.17 2.27 -0.80
N GLU A 53 4.11 1.35 -0.86
CA GLU A 53 4.56 0.72 -2.09
C GLU A 53 3.95 -0.67 -2.21
N VAL A 54 3.35 -1.00 -3.35
CA VAL A 54 2.85 -2.36 -3.63
C VAL A 54 3.36 -2.84 -4.98
N GLU A 55 3.95 -4.03 -4.99
CA GLU A 55 4.41 -4.72 -6.19
C GLU A 55 3.23 -5.48 -6.82
N TRP A 56 2.99 -5.26 -8.12
CA TRP A 56 2.00 -5.99 -8.89
C TRP A 56 2.57 -6.55 -10.19
N ASP A 57 2.07 -7.70 -10.63
CA ASP A 57 2.47 -8.30 -11.92
C ASP A 57 2.16 -7.35 -13.09
N THR A 58 0.96 -6.77 -13.10
CA THR A 58 0.46 -5.84 -14.12
C THR A 58 -0.46 -4.76 -13.52
N ILE A 59 -0.77 -3.73 -14.30
CA ILE A 59 -1.73 -2.68 -13.92
C ILE A 59 -3.16 -3.22 -13.82
N GLU A 60 -3.49 -4.24 -14.62
CA GLU A 60 -4.77 -4.92 -14.56
C GLU A 60 -4.94 -5.69 -13.26
N SER A 61 -3.89 -6.35 -12.75
CA SER A 61 -3.93 -7.02 -11.44
C SER A 61 -4.24 -6.05 -10.30
N GLN A 62 -3.61 -4.87 -10.32
CA GLN A 62 -3.88 -3.81 -9.34
C GLN A 62 -5.29 -3.23 -9.49
N SER A 63 -5.73 -2.98 -10.72
CA SER A 63 -7.07 -2.47 -11.03
C SER A 63 -8.15 -3.48 -10.62
N ALA A 64 -7.91 -4.78 -10.79
CA ALA A 64 -8.80 -5.84 -10.36
C ALA A 64 -8.98 -5.85 -8.84
N PHE A 65 -7.93 -5.55 -8.07
CA PHE A 65 -8.06 -5.33 -6.63
C PHE A 65 -8.96 -4.12 -6.33
N MET A 66 -8.78 -2.98 -7.00
CA MET A 66 -9.63 -1.79 -6.79
C MET A 66 -11.12 -2.02 -7.07
N MET A 67 -11.45 -2.97 -7.94
CA MET A 67 -12.83 -3.36 -8.25
C MET A 67 -13.37 -4.47 -7.34
N HIS A 68 -12.53 -5.06 -6.48
CA HIS A 68 -12.90 -6.17 -5.61
C HIS A 68 -13.54 -5.66 -4.30
N PRO A 69 -14.53 -6.36 -3.70
CA PRO A 69 -15.13 -5.97 -2.41
C PRO A 69 -14.13 -5.69 -1.28
N ASP A 70 -13.05 -6.47 -1.21
CA ASP A 70 -11.93 -6.24 -0.28
C ASP A 70 -11.31 -4.84 -0.37
N PHE A 71 -11.35 -4.15 -1.52
CA PHE A 71 -10.87 -2.78 -1.62
C PHE A 71 -11.79 -1.79 -0.88
N GLU A 72 -13.10 -2.00 -0.95
CA GLU A 72 -14.05 -1.24 -0.13
C GLU A 72 -13.79 -1.47 1.35
N ALA A 73 -13.57 -2.73 1.76
CA ALA A 73 -13.26 -3.07 3.14
C ALA A 73 -11.93 -2.45 3.61
N PHE A 74 -10.91 -2.48 2.74
CA PHE A 74 -9.61 -1.85 2.94
C PHE A 74 -9.75 -0.34 3.15
N LEU A 75 -10.44 0.36 2.24
CA LEU A 75 -10.66 1.81 2.35
C LEU A 75 -11.49 2.15 3.59
N LYS A 76 -12.54 1.40 3.90
CA LYS A 76 -13.40 1.66 5.06
C LYS A 76 -12.62 1.72 6.38
N VAL A 77 -11.60 0.87 6.53
CA VAL A 77 -10.76 0.86 7.74
C VAL A 77 -9.73 2.00 7.73
N LEU A 78 -9.15 2.33 6.57
CA LEU A 78 -8.11 3.36 6.47
C LEU A 78 -8.65 4.80 6.36
N TRP A 79 -9.83 4.99 5.78
CA TRP A 79 -10.44 6.30 5.52
C TRP A 79 -10.53 7.22 6.76
N PRO A 80 -10.88 6.73 7.97
CA PRO A 80 -10.94 7.57 9.17
C PRO A 80 -9.60 8.24 9.52
N PHE A 81 -8.48 7.68 9.06
CA PHE A 81 -7.15 8.20 9.31
C PHE A 81 -6.77 9.33 8.37
N PHE A 82 -7.42 9.43 7.20
CA PHE A 82 -7.01 10.36 6.16
C PHE A 82 -7.49 11.80 6.42
N SER A 83 -6.58 12.75 6.18
CA SER A 83 -6.83 14.19 6.23
C SER A 83 -7.14 14.78 4.85
N ALA A 84 -6.76 14.08 3.78
CA ALA A 84 -7.06 14.39 2.38
C ALA A 84 -7.16 13.09 1.56
N ASP A 85 -7.66 13.19 0.33
CA ASP A 85 -7.67 12.05 -0.59
C ASP A 85 -6.23 11.56 -0.86
N PRO A 86 -6.01 10.24 -0.90
CA PRO A 86 -4.68 9.70 -1.16
C PRO A 86 -4.30 9.86 -2.63
N ASP A 87 -3.01 10.07 -2.90
CA ASP A 87 -2.50 10.01 -4.27
C ASP A 87 -2.17 8.56 -4.64
N LEU A 88 -2.31 8.23 -5.92
CA LEU A 88 -1.93 6.95 -6.48
C LEU A 88 -1.09 7.15 -7.74
N TYR A 89 0.11 6.58 -7.74
CA TYR A 89 1.02 6.60 -8.88
C TYR A 89 1.43 5.17 -9.25
N HIS A 90 1.79 4.97 -10.51
CA HIS A 90 2.35 3.72 -10.98
C HIS A 90 3.64 3.98 -11.74
N PHE A 91 4.61 3.09 -11.59
CA PHE A 91 5.80 3.09 -12.44
C PHE A 91 6.27 1.67 -12.75
N GLU A 92 6.93 1.53 -13.88
CA GLU A 92 7.67 0.32 -14.22
C GLU A 92 9.11 0.48 -13.69
N PRO A 93 9.54 -0.37 -12.74
CA PRO A 93 10.91 -0.30 -12.25
C PRO A 93 11.87 -0.76 -13.36
N MET A 94 12.91 0.04 -13.62
CA MET A 94 13.94 -0.31 -14.61
C MET A 94 14.73 -1.56 -14.19
N GLU A 95 14.87 -1.77 -12.89
CA GLU A 95 15.58 -2.92 -12.31
C GLU A 95 14.60 -3.76 -11.49
N ARG A 96 14.67 -5.09 -11.64
CA ARG A 96 13.91 -5.98 -10.77
C ARG A 96 14.66 -6.19 -9.48
N ARG A 97 13.95 -6.08 -8.36
CA ARG A 97 14.50 -6.42 -7.04
C ARG A 97 14.89 -7.89 -7.03
N ALA A 98 16.15 -8.19 -6.73
CA ALA A 98 16.57 -9.57 -6.50
C ALA A 98 15.85 -10.09 -5.25
N VAL A 99 15.23 -11.26 -5.34
CA VAL A 99 14.66 -11.94 -4.17
C VAL A 99 15.81 -12.26 -3.22
N GLN A 100 15.91 -11.53 -2.11
CA GLN A 100 16.82 -11.91 -1.02
C GLN A 100 16.29 -13.20 -0.40
N ARG A 101 16.85 -14.34 -0.83
CA ARG A 101 16.74 -15.58 -0.07
C ARG A 101 17.65 -15.42 1.15
N SER A 102 17.08 -15.27 2.34
CA SER A 102 17.85 -15.41 3.58
C SER A 102 18.56 -16.78 3.57
N PRO A 103 19.86 -16.86 3.85
CA PRO A 103 20.49 -18.13 4.16
C PRO A 103 19.87 -18.67 5.46
N ALA A 104 19.55 -19.96 5.44
CA ALA A 104 19.12 -20.72 6.61
C ALA A 104 20.20 -20.79 7.70
#